data_AF-A0A7X2C6P6-F1
#
_entry.id   AF-A0A7X2C6P6-F1
#
_cell.length_a   1.000
_cell.length_b   1.000
_cell.length_c   1.000
_cell.angle_alpha   90.00
_cell.angle_beta   90.00
_cell.angle_gamma   90.00
#
_symmetry.space_group_name_H-M   'P 1'
#
loop_
_entity.id
_entity.type
_entity.pdbx_description
1 polymer ?
#
loop_
_entity_poly.entity_id
_entity_poly.type
_entity_poly.pdbx_seq_one_letter_code
_entity_poly.pdbx_strand_id
1 'polypeptide(L)'
;MAVMAGIRSPDIAPDYQNYIGWLEGVRNNNSFFDEIKDPLFVGLFLAVKELGFSDVLFFCLIAFLSLIFKYVFSRNIFDGKYCLGILFLILSRFYISHDFIQIRVGLAIGLSSVGLVFFYKARRALGSALYLAGIGMHMSVIIFSPIYIMLFFNIRHLSRRALACILLAALRI
;
A
#
# COMPACT_ATOMS: atom_id res chain seq x y z
N MET A 1 -7.72 -15.84 -1.43
CA MET A 1 -7.53 -14.46 -0.92
C MET A 1 -7.54 -13.43 -2.05
N ALA A 2 -6.51 -13.34 -2.89
CA ALA A 2 -6.49 -12.37 -4.00
C ALA A 2 -7.67 -12.49 -4.97
N VAL A 3 -8.08 -13.71 -5.32
CA VAL A 3 -9.25 -13.97 -6.18
C VAL A 3 -10.55 -13.47 -5.53
N MET A 4 -10.74 -13.69 -4.22
CA MET A 4 -11.92 -13.18 -3.51
C MET A 4 -11.90 -11.65 -3.44
N ALA A 5 -10.72 -11.05 -3.27
CA ALA A 5 -10.51 -9.62 -3.36
C ALA A 5 -10.64 -9.07 -4.79
N GLY A 6 -10.64 -9.88 -5.84
CA GLY A 6 -10.88 -9.43 -7.21
C GLY A 6 -12.34 -9.54 -7.63
N ILE A 7 -13.05 -10.56 -7.16
CA ILE A 7 -14.47 -10.81 -7.46
C ILE A 7 -15.40 -9.97 -6.56
N ARG A 8 -14.98 -8.76 -6.18
CA ARG A 8 -15.84 -7.88 -5.37
C ARG A 8 -17.05 -7.50 -6.22
N SER A 9 -18.24 -7.65 -5.65
CA SER A 9 -19.48 -7.12 -6.23
C SER A 9 -19.95 -5.91 -5.42
N PRO A 10 -20.82 -5.06 -6.00
CA PRO A 10 -21.48 -3.96 -5.30
C PRO A 10 -22.11 -4.35 -3.95
N ASP A 11 -22.63 -5.58 -3.85
CA ASP A 11 -23.31 -6.08 -2.65
C ASP A 11 -22.35 -6.51 -1.52
N ILE A 12 -21.05 -6.61 -1.83
CA ILE A 12 -20.03 -7.18 -0.93
C ILE A 12 -19.12 -6.09 -0.36
N ALA A 13 -18.84 -5.03 -1.12
CA ALA A 13 -17.96 -3.94 -0.69
C ALA A 13 -18.55 -2.59 -1.12
N PRO A 14 -19.09 -1.78 -0.18
CA PRO A 14 -19.70 -0.48 -0.49
C PRO A 14 -18.78 0.47 -1.26
N ASP A 15 -17.48 0.42 -0.95
CA ASP A 15 -16.48 1.25 -1.61
C ASP A 15 -16.20 0.86 -3.07
N TYR A 16 -16.58 -0.36 -3.50
CA TYR A 16 -16.29 -0.85 -4.85
C TYR A 16 -16.96 0.00 -5.94
N GLN A 17 -18.25 0.31 -5.77
CA GLN A 17 -18.96 1.15 -6.75
C GLN A 17 -18.42 2.59 -6.77
N ASN A 18 -18.09 3.12 -5.59
CA ASN A 18 -17.46 4.44 -5.51
C ASN A 18 -16.11 4.46 -6.24
N TYR A 19 -15.30 3.39 -6.12
CA TYR A 19 -14.02 3.30 -6.82
C TYR A 19 -14.15 3.17 -8.32
N ILE A 20 -15.03 2.29 -8.80
CA ILE A 20 -15.24 2.13 -10.24
C ILE A 20 -15.83 3.39 -10.85
N GLY A 21 -16.82 4.00 -10.20
CA GLY A 21 -17.41 5.27 -10.65
C GLY A 21 -16.36 6.39 -10.73
N TRP A 22 -15.49 6.48 -9.73
CA TRP A 22 -14.37 7.41 -9.72
C TRP A 22 -13.37 7.14 -10.86
N LEU A 23 -12.89 5.89 -11.00
CA LEU A 23 -11.87 5.52 -11.99
C LEU A 23 -12.37 5.63 -13.44
N GLU A 24 -13.61 5.21 -13.72
CA GLU A 24 -14.24 5.41 -15.02
C GLU A 24 -14.54 6.90 -15.28
N GLY A 25 -14.85 7.69 -14.23
CA GLY A 25 -14.98 9.14 -14.31
C GLY A 25 -13.68 9.81 -14.77
N VAL A 26 -12.54 9.44 -14.16
CA VAL A 26 -11.22 9.93 -14.55
C VAL A 26 -10.88 9.59 -16.00
N ARG A 27 -11.19 8.35 -16.41
CA ARG A 27 -10.97 7.88 -17.79
C ARG A 27 -11.82 8.63 -18.81
N ASN A 28 -13.11 8.81 -18.54
CA ASN A 28 -14.04 9.42 -19.50
C ASN A 28 -13.83 10.92 -19.65
N ASN A 29 -13.41 11.60 -18.57
CA ASN A 29 -13.19 13.05 -18.56
C ASN A 29 -11.73 13.46 -18.81
N ASN A 30 -10.80 12.51 -18.99
CA ASN A 30 -9.36 12.75 -19.07
C ASN A 30 -8.80 13.62 -17.91
N SER A 31 -9.42 13.53 -16.73
CA SER A 31 -9.13 14.39 -15.57
C SER A 31 -8.01 13.85 -14.68
N PHE A 32 -7.03 13.15 -15.26
CA PHE A 32 -5.96 12.49 -14.49
C PHE A 32 -5.22 13.46 -13.55
N PHE A 33 -4.92 14.67 -14.02
CA PHE A 33 -4.21 15.68 -13.24
C PHE A 33 -5.09 16.40 -12.21
N ASP A 34 -6.40 16.36 -12.38
CA ASP A 34 -7.33 17.00 -11.44
C ASP A 34 -7.65 16.08 -10.25
N GLU A 35 -7.34 14.78 -10.37
CA GLU A 35 -7.68 13.73 -9.40
C GLU A 35 -6.44 13.00 -8.83
N ILE A 36 -5.34 13.73 -8.61
CA ILE A 36 -4.03 13.24 -8.07
C ILE A 36 -4.10 12.83 -6.59
N LYS A 37 -5.09 12.02 -6.18
CA LYS A 37 -5.08 11.43 -4.83
C LYS A 37 -4.13 10.23 -4.77
N ASP A 38 -4.27 9.32 -5.73
CA ASP A 38 -3.53 8.06 -5.80
C ASP A 38 -2.97 7.86 -7.24
N PRO A 39 -2.00 8.68 -7.70
CA PRO A 39 -1.62 8.78 -9.11
C PRO A 39 -1.08 7.47 -9.70
N LEU A 40 -0.36 6.67 -8.91
CA LEU A 40 0.15 5.38 -9.40
C LEU A 40 -0.98 4.35 -9.52
N PHE A 41 -1.93 4.37 -8.58
CA PHE A 41 -3.08 3.46 -8.65
C PHE A 41 -3.97 3.77 -9.86
N VAL A 42 -4.26 5.05 -10.09
CA VAL A 42 -5.01 5.51 -11.27
C VAL A 42 -4.25 5.21 -12.56
N GLY A 43 -2.96 5.51 -12.62
CA GLY A 43 -2.15 5.23 -13.81
C GLY A 43 -2.10 3.74 -14.16
N LEU A 44 -1.96 2.86 -13.16
CA LEU A 44 -2.03 1.41 -13.37
C LEU A 44 -3.40 0.97 -13.85
N PHE A 45 -4.48 1.54 -13.32
CA PHE A 45 -5.84 1.25 -13.78
C PHE A 45 -6.03 1.61 -15.25
N LEU A 46 -5.65 2.84 -15.64
CA LEU A 46 -5.76 3.32 -17.01
C LEU A 46 -4.95 2.44 -17.98
N ALA A 47 -3.70 2.10 -17.62
CA ALA A 47 -2.87 1.22 -18.42
C ALA A 47 -3.49 -0.17 -18.62
N VAL A 48 -4.05 -0.77 -17.55
CA VAL A 48 -4.73 -2.08 -17.65
C VAL A 48 -5.98 -2.00 -18.52
N LYS A 49 -6.73 -0.90 -18.45
CA LYS A 49 -7.91 -0.65 -19.30
C LYS A 49 -7.55 -0.40 -20.76
N GLU A 50 -6.48 0.33 -21.06
CA GLU A 50 -5.98 0.54 -22.42
C GLU A 50 -5.57 -0.79 -23.09
N LEU A 51 -5.07 -1.74 -22.31
CA LEU A 51 -4.78 -3.10 -22.77
C LEU A 51 -6.05 -3.98 -22.95
N GLY A 52 -7.25 -3.45 -22.69
CA GLY A 52 -8.53 -4.13 -22.89
C GLY A 52 -8.92 -5.09 -21.77
N PHE A 53 -8.27 -5.03 -20.61
CA PHE A 53 -8.58 -5.92 -19.49
C PHE A 53 -9.73 -5.43 -18.61
N SER A 54 -10.34 -6.36 -17.86
CA SER A 54 -11.46 -6.08 -16.96
C SER A 54 -11.03 -5.51 -15.61
N ASP A 55 -11.97 -4.85 -14.91
CA ASP A 55 -11.78 -4.35 -13.54
C ASP A 55 -11.40 -5.45 -12.56
N VAL A 56 -12.06 -6.61 -12.70
CA VAL A 56 -11.79 -7.79 -11.88
C VAL A 56 -10.34 -8.22 -12.01
N LEU A 57 -9.79 -8.22 -13.23
CA LEU A 57 -8.38 -8.56 -13.45
C LEU A 57 -7.46 -7.54 -12.79
N PHE A 58 -7.75 -6.25 -12.92
CA PHE A 58 -7.00 -5.19 -12.27
C PHE A 58 -6.96 -5.38 -10.74
N PHE A 59 -8.11 -5.56 -10.10
CA PHE A 59 -8.14 -5.76 -8.64
C PHE A 59 -7.48 -7.07 -8.21
N CYS A 60 -7.62 -8.16 -8.98
CA CYS A 60 -6.86 -9.38 -8.75
C CYS A 60 -5.34 -9.13 -8.77
N LEU A 61 -4.85 -8.36 -9.75
CA LEU A 61 -3.44 -8.00 -9.87
C LEU A 61 -2.97 -7.22 -8.64
N ILE A 62 -3.70 -6.18 -8.24
CA ILE A 62 -3.35 -5.36 -7.07
C ILE A 62 -3.36 -6.19 -5.79
N ALA A 63 -4.35 -7.05 -5.58
CA ALA A 63 -4.40 -7.93 -4.42
C ALA A 63 -3.23 -8.93 -4.43
N PHE A 64 -2.87 -9.46 -5.60
CA PHE A 64 -1.76 -10.39 -5.73
C PHE A 64 -0.41 -9.72 -5.44
N LEU A 65 -0.18 -8.53 -6.00
CA LEU A 65 0.99 -7.71 -5.68
C LEU A 65 1.06 -7.38 -4.18
N SER A 66 -0.07 -7.04 -3.58
CA SER A 66 -0.17 -6.76 -2.14
C SER A 66 0.33 -7.95 -1.32
N LEU A 67 -0.11 -9.17 -1.65
CA LEU A 67 0.34 -10.39 -0.98
C LEU A 67 1.84 -10.66 -1.21
N ILE A 68 2.34 -10.44 -2.43
CA ILE A 68 3.77 -10.59 -2.75
C ILE A 68 4.60 -9.67 -1.85
N PHE A 69 4.27 -8.37 -1.77
CA PHE A 69 5.04 -7.44 -0.97
C PHE A 69 4.97 -7.75 0.54
N LYS A 70 3.81 -8.21 1.05
CA LYS A 70 3.71 -8.70 2.44
C LYS A 70 4.57 -9.93 2.69
N TYR A 71 4.64 -10.86 1.73
CA TYR A 71 5.53 -12.02 1.81
C TYR A 71 7.01 -11.60 1.76
N VAL A 72 7.40 -10.73 0.83
CA VAL A 72 8.76 -10.20 0.72
C VAL A 72 9.17 -9.49 2.01
N PHE A 73 8.28 -8.69 2.60
CA PHE A 73 8.48 -8.06 3.89
C PHE A 73 8.72 -9.10 4.99
N SER A 74 7.83 -10.08 5.10
CA SER A 74 7.90 -11.15 6.11
C SER A 74 9.19 -11.98 6.00
N ARG A 75 9.67 -12.22 4.77
CA ARG A 75 10.93 -12.91 4.51
C ARG A 75 12.16 -12.07 4.85
N ASN A 76 12.07 -10.76 4.77
CA ASN A 76 13.20 -9.86 5.02
C ASN A 76 13.32 -9.43 6.49
N ILE A 77 12.25 -9.55 7.26
CA ILE A 77 12.25 -9.39 8.72
C ILE A 77 12.85 -10.64 9.38
N PHE A 78 13.62 -10.43 10.45
CA PHE A 78 14.29 -11.48 11.24
C PHE A 78 15.05 -12.50 10.37
N ASP A 79 15.62 -12.04 9.24
CA ASP A 79 16.33 -12.87 8.27
C ASP A 79 15.53 -14.11 7.80
N GLY A 80 14.21 -13.95 7.70
CA GLY A 80 13.28 -14.99 7.23
C GLY A 80 12.87 -15.99 8.30
N LYS A 81 13.39 -15.88 9.53
CA LYS A 81 12.90 -16.67 10.66
C LYS A 81 11.44 -16.30 10.91
N TYR A 82 10.59 -17.32 10.99
CA TYR A 82 9.14 -17.18 11.17
C TYR A 82 8.40 -16.47 10.03
N CYS A 83 8.95 -16.45 8.81
CA CYS A 83 8.33 -15.80 7.64
C CYS A 83 6.83 -16.13 7.50
N LEU A 84 6.46 -17.42 7.51
CA LEU A 84 5.07 -17.83 7.41
C LEU A 84 4.22 -17.35 8.60
N GLY A 85 4.76 -17.42 9.82
CA GLY A 85 4.07 -16.94 11.02
C GLY A 85 3.77 -15.44 10.98
N ILE A 86 4.75 -14.63 10.57
CA ILE A 86 4.59 -13.18 10.40
C ILE A 86 3.57 -12.89 9.30
N LEU A 87 3.65 -13.58 8.16
CA LEU A 87 2.69 -13.44 7.08
C LEU A 87 1.26 -13.76 7.56
N PHE A 88 1.08 -14.87 8.27
CA PHE A 88 -0.22 -15.24 8.85
C PHE A 88 -0.72 -14.19 9.82
N LEU A 89 0.13 -13.64 10.70
CA LEU A 89 -0.26 -12.56 11.61
C LEU A 89 -0.75 -11.31 10.86
N ILE A 90 -0.06 -10.91 9.79
CA ILE A 90 -0.45 -9.78 8.95
C ILE A 90 -1.80 -10.06 8.29
N LEU A 91 -1.97 -11.23 7.68
CA LEU A 91 -3.21 -11.60 6.98
C LEU A 91 -4.39 -11.71 7.95
N SER A 92 -4.21 -12.38 9.08
CA SER A 92 -5.28 -12.53 10.09
C SER A 92 -5.80 -11.19 10.61
N ARG A 93 -4.94 -10.18 10.71
CA ARG A 93 -5.32 -8.86 11.21
C ARG A 93 -5.84 -7.91 10.14
N PHE A 94 -5.26 -7.93 8.94
CA PHE A 94 -5.45 -6.86 7.96
C PHE A 94 -6.10 -7.30 6.65
N TYR A 95 -6.32 -8.60 6.43
CA TYR A 95 -6.84 -9.10 5.16
C TYR A 95 -8.20 -8.47 4.80
N ILE A 96 -9.16 -8.48 5.72
CA ILE A 96 -10.50 -7.94 5.45
C ILE A 96 -10.42 -6.43 5.22
N SER A 97 -9.83 -5.67 6.13
CA SER A 97 -9.84 -4.20 6.04
C SER A 97 -8.99 -3.67 4.89
N HIS A 98 -7.81 -4.23 4.62
CA HIS A 98 -6.85 -3.65 3.68
C HIS A 98 -6.75 -4.42 2.37
N ASP A 99 -6.81 -5.74 2.37
CA ASP A 99 -6.70 -6.52 1.14
C ASP A 99 -8.05 -6.75 0.47
N PHE A 100 -9.16 -6.72 1.23
CA PHE A 100 -10.51 -6.98 0.74
C PHE A 100 -11.40 -5.73 0.62
N ILE A 101 -11.28 -4.74 1.52
CA ILE A 101 -12.04 -3.48 1.42
C ILE A 101 -11.17 -2.39 0.77
N GLN A 102 -10.04 -2.04 1.40
CA GLN A 102 -9.21 -0.90 0.99
C GLN A 102 -7.96 -1.31 0.20
N ILE A 103 -8.15 -1.93 -0.97
CA ILE A 103 -7.09 -2.63 -1.72
C ILE A 103 -5.85 -1.77 -2.02
N ARG A 104 -6.07 -0.48 -2.29
CA ARG A 104 -5.04 0.53 -2.56
C ARG A 104 -4.09 0.67 -1.38
N VAL A 105 -4.68 0.76 -0.19
CA VAL A 105 -3.98 0.87 1.10
C VAL A 105 -3.22 -0.42 1.38
N GLY A 106 -3.81 -1.58 1.09
CA GLY A 106 -3.17 -2.88 1.29
C GLY A 106 -1.86 -3.02 0.53
N LEU A 107 -1.84 -2.64 -0.76
CA LEU A 107 -0.63 -2.63 -1.57
C LEU A 107 0.34 -1.51 -1.14
N ALA A 108 -0.16 -0.31 -0.87
CA ALA A 108 0.67 0.83 -0.43
C ALA A 108 1.46 0.51 0.85
N ILE A 109 0.83 -0.12 1.84
CA ILE A 109 1.49 -0.56 3.08
C ILE A 109 2.55 -1.60 2.76
N GLY A 110 2.21 -2.63 1.96
CA GLY A 110 3.17 -3.68 1.57
C GLY A 110 4.43 -3.11 0.92
N LEU A 111 4.26 -2.24 -0.07
CA LEU A 111 5.35 -1.53 -0.76
C LEU A 111 6.20 -0.73 0.22
N SER A 112 5.57 0.13 1.01
CA SER A 112 6.25 1.05 1.92
C SER A 112 7.01 0.30 3.03
N SER A 113 6.45 -0.81 3.53
CA SER A 113 7.08 -1.70 4.51
C SER A 113 8.30 -2.42 3.94
N VAL A 114 8.24 -2.95 2.71
CA VAL A 114 9.43 -3.52 2.05
C VAL A 114 10.46 -2.44 1.78
N GLY A 115 10.01 -1.26 1.32
CA GLY A 115 10.88 -0.10 1.13
C GLY A 115 11.67 0.24 2.38
N LEU A 116 11.01 0.19 3.55
CA LEU A 116 11.60 0.58 4.82
C LEU A 116 12.71 -0.41 5.21
N VAL A 117 12.46 -1.71 5.01
CA VAL A 117 13.44 -2.75 5.29
C VAL A 117 14.64 -2.64 4.35
N PHE A 118 14.44 -2.37 3.07
CA PHE A 118 15.54 -2.18 2.12
C PHE A 118 16.32 -0.91 2.38
N PHE A 119 15.63 0.17 2.75
CA PHE A 119 16.27 1.41 3.17
C PHE A 119 17.17 1.19 4.39
N TYR A 120 16.67 0.45 5.39
CA TYR A 120 17.43 0.05 6.58
C TYR A 120 18.64 -0.83 6.24
N LYS A 121 18.49 -1.81 5.33
CA LYS A 121 19.56 -2.69 4.83
C LYS A 121 20.53 -1.99 3.85
N ALA A 122 20.67 -0.67 3.94
CA ALA A 122 21.54 0.18 3.11
C ALA A 122 21.23 0.20 1.60
N ARG A 123 20.15 -0.45 1.12
CA ARG A 123 19.66 -0.36 -0.27
C ARG A 123 18.76 0.85 -0.45
N ARG A 124 19.29 2.04 -0.14
CA ARG A 124 18.53 3.28 0.02
C ARG A 124 17.73 3.68 -1.22
N ALA A 125 18.33 3.60 -2.42
CA ALA A 125 17.66 3.97 -3.66
C ALA A 125 16.41 3.10 -3.92
N LEU A 126 16.55 1.78 -3.80
CA LEU A 126 15.43 0.85 -3.96
C LEU A 126 14.38 1.04 -2.84
N GLY A 127 14.83 1.24 -1.60
CA GLY A 127 13.94 1.52 -0.47
C GLY A 127 13.09 2.78 -0.68
N SER A 128 13.73 3.87 -1.10
CA SER A 128 13.05 5.13 -1.43
C SER A 128 12.10 4.98 -2.63
N ALA A 129 12.51 4.26 -3.68
CA ALA A 129 11.65 4.03 -4.84
C ALA A 129 10.37 3.28 -4.46
N LEU A 130 10.49 2.23 -3.65
CA LEU A 130 9.34 1.47 -3.14
C LEU A 130 8.46 2.31 -2.21
N TYR A 131 9.06 3.19 -1.40
CA TYR A 131 8.31 4.11 -0.55
C TYR A 131 7.49 5.12 -1.35
N LEU A 132 8.13 5.77 -2.33
CA LEU A 132 7.47 6.72 -3.22
C LEU A 132 6.39 6.04 -4.05
N ALA A 133 6.63 4.81 -4.52
CA ALA A 133 5.58 4.00 -5.14
C ALA A 133 4.42 3.75 -4.19
N GLY A 134 4.69 3.42 -2.92
CA GLY A 134 3.67 3.28 -1.88
C GLY A 134 2.84 4.55 -1.69
N ILE A 135 3.47 5.73 -1.60
CA ILE A 135 2.77 7.02 -1.54
C ILE A 135 1.91 7.24 -2.79
N GLY A 136 2.44 6.93 -3.97
CA GLY A 136 1.70 7.02 -5.22
C GLY A 136 0.50 6.08 -5.30
N MET A 137 0.55 4.95 -4.60
CA MET A 137 -0.58 4.02 -4.47
C MET A 137 -1.63 4.52 -3.49
N HIS A 138 -1.20 5.09 -2.36
CA HIS A 138 -2.09 5.75 -1.42
C HIS A 138 -1.36 6.68 -0.45
N MET A 139 -1.86 7.92 -0.32
CA MET A 139 -1.19 8.97 0.46
C MET A 139 -1.03 8.65 1.96
N SER A 140 -1.90 7.82 2.55
CA SER A 140 -1.86 7.57 4.00
C SER A 140 -0.55 6.93 4.50
N VAL A 141 0.19 6.25 3.63
CA VAL A 141 1.50 5.67 4.00
C VAL A 141 2.58 6.70 4.23
N ILE A 142 2.32 7.98 3.95
CA ILE A 142 3.19 9.10 4.34
C ILE A 142 3.46 9.13 5.85
N ILE A 143 2.61 8.47 6.66
CA ILE A 143 2.83 8.26 8.09
C ILE A 143 4.13 7.51 8.40
N PHE A 144 4.74 6.80 7.44
CA PHE A 144 6.06 6.19 7.61
C PHE A 144 7.21 7.20 7.45
N SER A 145 6.95 8.41 6.95
CA SER A 145 7.97 9.46 6.72
C SER A 145 8.84 9.74 7.94
N PRO A 146 8.30 9.86 9.18
CA PRO A 146 9.13 10.09 10.36
C PRO A 146 10.18 9.00 10.54
N ILE A 147 9.83 7.74 10.31
CA ILE A 147 10.75 6.61 10.44
C ILE A 147 11.81 6.67 9.33
N TYR A 148 11.42 6.96 8.08
CA TYR A 148 12.37 7.14 6.98
C TYR A 148 13.36 8.28 7.23
N ILE A 149 12.87 9.42 7.74
CA ILE A 149 13.70 10.58 8.09
C ILE A 149 14.69 10.20 9.19
N MET A 150 14.24 9.49 10.23
CA MET A 150 15.14 9.01 11.28
C MET A 150 16.23 8.09 10.72
N LEU A 151 15.87 7.14 9.85
CA LEU A 151 16.82 6.24 9.23
C LEU A 151 17.81 6.98 8.32
N PHE A 152 17.35 8.01 7.61
CA PHE A 152 18.20 8.84 6.75
C PHE A 152 19.27 9.57 7.56
N PHE A 153 18.90 10.15 8.70
CA PHE A 153 19.83 10.85 9.62
C PHE A 153 20.53 9.92 10.61
N ASN A 154 20.35 8.60 10.50
CA ASN A 154 20.93 7.59 11.41
C ASN A 154 20.58 7.85 12.90
N ILE A 155 19.37 8.38 13.16
CA ILE A 155 18.86 8.63 14.51
C ILE A 155 18.44 7.29 15.12
N ARG A 156 19.28 6.75 15.99
CA ARG A 156 19.07 5.42 16.63
C ARG A 156 18.15 5.46 17.84
N HIS A 157 17.99 6.63 18.46
CA HIS A 157 17.20 6.79 19.68
C HIS A 157 16.20 7.92 19.50
N LEU A 158 14.92 7.56 19.50
CA LEU A 158 13.86 8.54 19.63
C LEU A 158 13.56 8.75 21.12
N SER A 159 13.63 10.00 21.58
CA SER A 159 13.23 10.28 22.97
C SER A 159 11.78 9.85 23.18
N ARG A 160 11.44 9.36 24.38
CA ARG A 160 10.06 8.96 24.72
C ARG A 160 9.04 10.07 24.43
N ARG A 161 9.47 11.34 24.54
CA ARG A 161 8.67 12.52 24.21
C ARG A 161 8.40 12.64 22.71
N ALA A 162 9.40 12.41 21.85
CA ALA A 162 9.21 12.44 20.41
C ALA A 162 8.31 11.27 19.93
N LEU A 163 8.40 10.09 20.53
CA LEU A 163 7.48 8.98 20.25
C LEU A 163 6.03 9.34 20.65
N ALA A 164 5.86 9.97 21.83
CA ALA A 164 4.55 10.44 22.29
C ALA A 164 3.97 11.54 21.37
N CYS A 165 4.79 12.48 20.90
CA CYS A 165 4.34 13.50 19.95
C CYS A 165 3.88 12.90 18.61
N ILE A 166 4.59 11.90 18.08
CA ILE A 166 4.17 11.20 16.85
C ILE A 166 2.84 10.47 17.06
N LEU A 167 2.69 9.77 18.18
CA LEU A 167 1.45 9.05 18.51
C LEU A 167 0.26 10.00 18.70
N LEU A 168 0.47 11.14 19.38
CA LEU A 168 -0.56 12.16 19.58
C LEU A 168 -0.95 12.88 18.28
N ALA A 169 0.01 13.10 17.37
CA ALA A 169 -0.27 13.63 16.05
C ALA A 169 -1.07 12.64 15.19
N ALA A 170 -0.79 11.34 15.31
CA ALA A 170 -1.51 10.29 14.58
C ALA A 170 -2.95 10.05 15.11
N LEU A 171 -3.24 10.36 16.37
CA LEU A 171 -4.57 10.24 16.98
C LEU A 171 -5.53 11.39 16.60
N ARG A 172 -5.04 12.44 15.94
CA ARG A 172 -5.83 13.62 15.52
C ARG A 172 -6.24 13.62 14.05
N ILE A 173 -5.96 12.52 13.33
CA ILE A 173 -6.41 12.27 11.96
C ILE A 173 -7.59 11.30 12.03
#